data_AF-A0A9Y6J751-F1
#
_entry.id   AF-A0A9Y6J751-F1
#
_cell.length_a   1.000
_cell.length_b   1.000
_cell.length_c   1.000
_cell.angle_alpha   90.00
_cell.angle_beta   90.00
_cell.angle_gamma   90.00
#
_symmetry.space_group_name_H-M   'P 1'
#
loop_
_entity.id
_entity.type
_entity.pdbx_description
1 polymer ?
#
loop_
_entity_poly.entity_id
_entity_poly.type
_entity_poly.pdbx_seq_one_letter_code
_entity_poly.pdbx_strand_id
1 'polypeptide(L)'
;MKINENTLLEGHRVVLVPYNVNHVPRYHEWMKSPELQQLTASEPLTLDQEYDMQKSWREDDDKCTFIILDKQRWADPSVEEEQYLSPPQHHKHGKEMQGYPL
;
A
#
# COMPACT_ATOMS: atom_id res chain seq x y z
N MET A 1 0.97 -6.52 -16.07
CA MET A 1 -0.40 -6.57 -15.53
C MET A 1 -1.49 -6.41 -16.57
N LYS A 2 -1.33 -6.84 -17.83
CA LYS A 2 -2.42 -6.70 -18.83
C LYS A 2 -3.62 -7.59 -18.50
N ILE A 3 -3.36 -8.80 -17.98
CA ILE A 3 -4.43 -9.76 -17.67
C ILE A 3 -5.31 -9.28 -16.51
N ASN A 4 -4.72 -8.62 -15.50
CA ASN A 4 -5.44 -8.18 -14.30
C ASN A 4 -5.76 -6.68 -14.26
N GLU A 5 -5.54 -5.92 -15.34
CA GLU A 5 -5.65 -4.45 -15.33
C GLU A 5 -7.03 -3.92 -14.90
N ASN A 6 -8.08 -4.69 -15.17
CA ASN A 6 -9.47 -4.38 -14.81
C ASN A 6 -10.08 -5.43 -13.86
N THR A 7 -9.23 -6.27 -13.24
CA THR A 7 -9.70 -7.33 -12.35
C THR A 7 -9.76 -6.83 -10.91
N LEU A 8 -10.96 -6.75 -10.37
CA LEU A 8 -11.19 -6.49 -8.95
C LEU A 8 -11.51 -7.82 -8.26
N LEU A 9 -10.82 -8.13 -7.17
CA LEU A 9 -11.06 -9.33 -6.38
C LEU A 9 -11.66 -8.97 -5.03
N GLU A 10 -12.89 -9.40 -4.78
CA GLU A 10 -13.57 -9.17 -3.51
C GLU A 10 -13.43 -10.36 -2.57
N GLY A 11 -12.86 -10.12 -1.40
CA GLY A 11 -12.91 -11.02 -0.26
C GLY A 11 -14.02 -10.67 0.72
N HIS A 12 -14.03 -11.39 1.85
CA HIS A 12 -14.95 -11.12 2.96
C HIS A 12 -14.58 -9.85 3.75
N ARG A 13 -13.28 -9.59 3.92
CA ARG A 13 -12.75 -8.46 4.71
C ARG A 13 -11.94 -7.46 3.90
N VAL A 14 -11.45 -7.89 2.74
CA VAL A 14 -10.53 -7.10 1.92
C VAL A 14 -10.98 -7.09 0.48
N VAL A 15 -10.56 -6.07 -0.25
CA VAL A 15 -10.72 -5.97 -1.69
C VAL A 15 -9.35 -5.72 -2.30
N LEU A 16 -9.01 -6.45 -3.36
CA LEU A 16 -7.80 -6.24 -4.13
C LEU A 16 -8.17 -5.47 -5.39
N VAL A 17 -7.61 -4.27 -5.51
CA VAL A 17 -7.76 -3.43 -6.70
C VAL A 17 -6.46 -3.41 -7.50
N PRO A 18 -6.49 -3.34 -8.84
CA PRO A 18 -5.28 -3.25 -9.64
C PRO A 18 -4.40 -2.06 -9.24
N TYR A 19 -3.07 -2.25 -9.23
CA TYR A 19 -2.15 -1.15 -8.97
C TYR A 19 -2.11 -0.17 -10.17
N ASN A 20 -2.75 0.99 -9.99
CA ASN A 20 -2.87 2.07 -10.97
C ASN A 20 -1.88 3.22 -10.68
N VAL A 21 -1.69 4.08 -11.68
CA VAL A 21 -0.77 5.23 -11.62
C VAL A 21 -1.09 6.23 -10.51
N ASN A 22 -2.37 6.41 -10.19
CA ASN A 22 -2.85 7.27 -9.10
C ASN A 22 -2.40 6.79 -7.70
N HIS A 23 -2.01 5.52 -7.56
CA HIS A 23 -1.49 4.97 -6.30
C HIS A 23 0.01 5.27 -6.09
N VAL A 24 0.75 5.66 -7.14
CA VAL A 24 2.21 5.87 -7.09
C VAL A 24 2.62 6.90 -6.03
N PRO A 25 1.99 8.10 -5.93
CA PRO A 25 2.38 9.08 -4.92
C PRO A 25 2.28 8.53 -3.50
N ARG A 26 1.22 7.76 -3.20
CA ARG A 26 1.08 7.18 -1.86
C ARG A 26 2.10 6.07 -1.62
N TYR A 27 2.24 5.16 -2.57
CA TYR A 27 3.21 4.08 -2.47
C TYR A 27 4.61 4.63 -2.21
N HIS A 28 4.99 5.70 -2.91
CA HIS A 28 6.24 6.42 -2.69
C HIS A 28 6.36 6.95 -1.25
N GLU A 29 5.32 7.56 -0.68
CA GLU A 29 5.33 7.98 0.74
C GLU A 29 5.52 6.80 1.70
N TRP A 30 4.90 5.65 1.45
CA TRP A 30 5.13 4.44 2.25
C TRP A 30 6.59 3.99 2.15
N MET A 31 7.13 3.97 0.93
CA MET A 31 8.50 3.59 0.65
C MET A 31 9.55 4.58 1.16
N LYS A 32 9.17 5.69 1.80
CA LYS A 32 10.12 6.52 2.58
C LYS A 32 10.42 5.95 3.96
N SER A 33 9.65 4.97 4.44
CA SER A 33 9.90 4.33 5.74
C SER A 33 11.07 3.34 5.66
N PRO A 34 12.15 3.52 6.43
CA PRO A 34 13.27 2.57 6.46
C PRO A 34 12.87 1.18 6.95
N GLU A 35 11.91 1.10 7.88
CA GLU A 35 11.39 -0.18 8.38
C GLU A 35 10.70 -0.96 7.26
N LEU A 36 9.87 -0.29 6.46
CA LEU A 36 9.20 -0.94 5.33
C LEU A 36 10.21 -1.38 4.28
N GLN A 37 11.15 -0.51 3.90
CA GLN A 37 12.25 -0.86 2.98
C GLN A 37 13.02 -2.11 3.45
N GLN A 38 13.35 -2.20 4.73
CA GLN A 38 14.03 -3.36 5.29
C GLN A 38 13.17 -4.63 5.22
N LEU A 39 11.89 -4.54 5.59
CA LEU A 39 10.96 -5.67 5.59
C LEU A 39 10.66 -6.18 4.17
N THR A 40 10.69 -5.31 3.17
CA THR A 40 10.44 -5.64 1.76
C THR A 40 11.71 -5.78 0.93
N ALA A 41 12.89 -5.68 1.57
CA ALA A 41 14.20 -5.65 0.90
C ALA A 41 14.24 -4.70 -0.31
N SER A 42 13.62 -3.53 -0.16
CA SER A 42 13.47 -2.53 -1.21
C SER A 42 14.40 -1.35 -0.99
N GLU A 43 14.94 -0.80 -2.07
CA GLU A 43 15.75 0.42 -2.05
C GLU A 43 14.88 1.66 -2.26
N PRO A 44 15.25 2.83 -1.71
CA PRO A 44 14.54 4.07 -1.98
C PRO A 44 14.68 4.48 -3.45
N LEU A 45 13.54 4.82 -4.05
CA LEU A 45 13.47 5.39 -5.40
C LEU A 45 12.98 6.84 -5.35
N THR A 46 13.35 7.63 -6.36
CA THR A 46 12.70 8.93 -6.58
C THR A 46 11.26 8.72 -7.07
N LEU A 47 10.41 9.74 -6.93
CA LEU A 47 9.02 9.63 -7.38
C LEU A 47 8.91 9.30 -8.88
N ASP A 48 9.78 9.88 -9.72
CA ASP A 48 9.82 9.58 -11.16
C ASP A 48 10.22 8.13 -11.44
N GLN A 49 11.17 7.59 -10.67
CA GLN A 49 11.57 6.19 -10.76
C GLN A 49 10.44 5.24 -10.35
N GLU A 50 9.61 5.61 -9.38
CA GLU A 50 8.41 4.84 -9.00
C GLU A 50 7.39 4.80 -10.14
N TYR A 51 7.20 5.91 -10.86
CA TYR A 51 6.34 5.93 -12.04
C TYR A 51 6.87 5.02 -13.15
N ASP A 52 8.18 5.07 -13.42
CA ASP A 52 8.81 4.19 -14.41
C ASP A 52 8.67 2.70 -14.01
N MET A 53 8.87 2.40 -12.73
CA MET A 53 8.71 1.04 -12.21
C MET A 53 7.25 0.57 -12.30
N GLN A 54 6.28 1.40 -11.93
CA GLN A 54 4.86 1.08 -12.05
C GLN A 54 4.48 0.78 -13.50
N LYS A 55 4.96 1.60 -14.45
CA LYS A 55 4.74 1.38 -15.88
C LYS A 55 5.34 0.05 -16.32
N SER A 56 6.58 -0.24 -15.92
CA SER A 56 7.24 -1.50 -16.27
C SER A 56 6.45 -2.73 -15.78
N TRP A 57 5.92 -2.68 -14.56
CA TRP A 57 5.10 -3.76 -14.00
C TRP A 57 3.73 -3.85 -14.67
N ARG A 58 3.15 -2.71 -15.05
CA ARG A 58 1.88 -2.66 -15.77
C ARG A 58 1.99 -3.36 -17.12
N GLU A 59 3.09 -3.18 -17.82
CA GLU A 59 3.34 -3.76 -19.16
C GLU A 59 3.85 -5.21 -19.11
N ASP A 60 4.33 -5.68 -17.96
CA ASP A 60 4.87 -7.03 -17.74
C ASP A 60 3.77 -8.12 -17.77
N ASP A 61 3.84 -9.06 -18.70
CA ASP A 61 2.79 -10.07 -18.89
C ASP A 61 2.78 -11.16 -17.78
N ASP A 62 3.87 -11.30 -17.02
CA ASP A 62 4.02 -12.31 -15.97
C ASP A 62 3.73 -11.75 -14.56
N LYS A 63 3.39 -10.47 -14.44
CA LYS A 63 3.10 -9.81 -13.17
C LYS A 63 1.64 -9.44 -13.00
N CYS A 64 1.14 -9.69 -11.79
CA CYS A 64 -0.14 -9.20 -11.28
C CYS A 64 0.11 -8.46 -9.94
N THR A 65 -0.05 -7.14 -9.94
CA THR A 65 0.11 -6.31 -8.74
C THR A 65 -1.24 -5.72 -8.31
N PHE A 66 -1.53 -5.81 -7.02
CA PHE A 66 -2.75 -5.30 -6.41
C PHE A 66 -2.43 -4.41 -5.22
N ILE A 67 -3.33 -3.46 -4.96
CA ILE A 67 -3.43 -2.78 -3.65
C ILE A 67 -4.52 -3.47 -2.85
N ILE A 68 -4.22 -3.77 -1.59
CA ILE A 68 -5.16 -4.39 -0.66
C ILE A 68 -5.85 -3.29 0.14
N LEU A 69 -7.18 -3.25 0.05
CA LEU A 69 -8.03 -2.31 0.78
C LEU A 69 -8.89 -3.05 1.80
N ASP A 70 -9.22 -2.37 2.90
CA ASP A 70 -10.25 -2.84 3.83
C ASP A 70 -11.64 -2.70 3.18
N LYS A 71 -12.43 -3.78 3.16
CA LYS A 71 -13.70 -3.82 2.43
C LYS A 71 -14.76 -2.92 3.05
N GLN A 72 -14.82 -2.83 4.38
CA GLN A 72 -15.83 -2.02 5.05
C GLN A 72 -15.61 -0.55 4.78
N ARG A 73 -14.35 -0.11 4.91
CA ARG A 73 -13.97 1.26 4.57
C ARG A 73 -14.24 1.53 3.09
N TRP A 74 -13.74 0.68 2.18
CA TRP A 74 -13.88 0.91 0.74
C TRP A 74 -15.33 1.04 0.26
N ALA A 75 -16.26 0.33 0.90
CA ALA A 75 -17.68 0.41 0.58
C ALA A 75 -18.40 1.63 1.21
N ASP A 76 -17.73 2.40 2.07
CA ASP A 76 -18.30 3.56 2.74
C ASP A 76 -18.20 4.81 1.84
N PRO A 77 -19.32 5.34 1.32
CA PRO A 77 -19.32 6.49 0.43
C PRO A 77 -18.90 7.79 1.12
N SER A 78 -18.81 7.81 2.46
CA SER A 78 -18.31 8.97 3.23
C SER A 78 -16.79 9.04 3.32
N VAL A 79 -16.09 7.98 2.92
CA VAL A 79 -14.63 7.88 3.00
C VAL A 79 -14.05 8.12 1.60
N GLU A 80 -13.28 9.20 1.47
CA GLU A 80 -12.59 9.52 0.21
C GLU A 80 -11.46 8.52 -0.07
N GLU A 81 -11.17 8.30 -1.36
CA GLU A 81 -10.22 7.28 -1.80
C GLU A 81 -8.81 7.44 -1.19
N GLU A 82 -8.43 8.69 -0.93
CA GLU A 82 -7.16 9.07 -0.30
C GLU A 82 -7.03 8.63 1.17
N GLN A 83 -8.14 8.41 1.86
CA GLN A 83 -8.16 7.91 3.24
C GLN A 83 -7.88 6.40 3.34
N TYR A 84 -8.27 5.58 2.33
CA TYR A 84 -7.93 4.14 2.33
C TYR A 84 -6.43 3.88 2.20
N LEU A 85 -5.76 4.81 1.52
CA LEU A 85 -4.36 4.74 1.19
C LEU A 85 -3.48 5.40 2.27
N SER A 86 -4.08 6.02 3.28
CA SER A 86 -3.30 6.64 4.36
C SER A 86 -2.56 5.57 5.18
N PRO A 87 -1.26 5.76 5.52
CA PRO A 87 -0.54 4.80 6.34
C PRO A 87 -1.26 4.57 7.68
N PRO A 88 -1.17 3.37 8.26
CA PRO A 88 -1.74 3.10 9.57
C PRO A 88 -1.18 4.13 10.55
N GLN A 89 -2.06 4.94 11.14
CA GLN A 89 -1.65 5.74 12.28
C GLN A 89 -1.30 4.74 13.37
N HIS A 90 -0.02 4.62 13.71
CA HIS A 90 0.39 3.89 14.90
C HIS A 90 -0.27 4.59 16.09
N HIS A 91 -1.43 4.09 16.52
CA HIS A 91 -1.90 4.35 17.88
C HIS A 91 -0.81 3.81 18.79
N LYS A 92 0.05 4.70 19.30
CA LYS A 92 0.91 4.39 20.42
C LYS A 92 -0.02 4.02 21.57
N HIS A 93 -0.33 2.74 21.73
CA HIS A 93 -0.77 2.23 23.01
C HIS A 93 0.42 2.40 23.94
N GLY A 94 0.49 3.56 24.60
CA GLY A 94 1.40 3.80 25.70
C GLY A 94 1.05 2.84 26.81
N LYS A 95 1.68 1.67 26.81
CA LYS A 95 1.94 0.96 28.05
C LYS A 95 3.29 1.45 28.53
N GLU A 96 3.26 2.36 29.50
CA GLU A 96 4.40 2.64 30.35
C GLU A 96 4.94 1.30 30.87
N MET A 97 6.14 0.92 30.42
CA MET A 97 6.89 -0.14 31.07
C MET A 97 7.39 0.42 32.39
N GLN A 98 6.60 0.20 33.44
CA GLN A 98 7.05 0.41 34.81
C GLN A 98 8.20 -0.57 35.06
N GLY A 99 9.37 -0.01 35.39
CA GLY A 99 10.64 -0.73 35.46
C GLY A 99 10.61 -1.93 36.40
N TYR A 100 11.25 -3.02 35.95
CA TYR A 100 11.64 -4.11 36.82
C TYR A 100 12.99 -3.77 37.47
N PRO A 101 13.15 -3.87 38.79
CA PRO A 101 14.45 -3.74 39.43
C PRO A 101 15.29 -5.00 39.19
N LEU A 102 16.62 -4.80 39.21
CA LEU A 102 17.70 -5.78 39.00
C LEU A 102 17.63 -6.99 39.93
#